data_AF-Q23ND5-F1
#
_entry.id   AF-Q23ND5-F1
#
_cell.length_a   1.000
_cell.length_b   1.000
_cell.length_c   1.000
_cell.angle_alpha   90.00
_cell.angle_beta   90.00
_cell.angle_gamma   90.00
#
_symmetry.space_group_name_H-M   'P 1'
#
loop_
_entity.id
_entity.type
_entity.pdbx_description
1 polymer ?
#
loop_
_entity_poly.entity_id
_entity_poly.type
_entity_poly.pdbx_seq_one_letter_code
_entity_poly.pdbx_strand_id
1 'polypeptide(L)'
;MLQRGLAKFLLRNTRQTFGVVRNGFSSTQIEKAAEKSDEVPIHLRPYNKEKYEVPSTKLKYSTGYALLDVEPMPRAKIMKISYNILHKLKEIPETAMYRIYTEEKVKYIMKLTDEIEDVRQLEEEFGQDSIELFIYSYGKELELVEYMKHSKPWESRPGDEEQNEMIRIASQKRVYLKHQRVDRPARQEAAFISSNAKPQLEAGKQ
;
A
#
# COMPACT_ATOMS: atom_id res chain seq x y z
N MET A 1 14.71 -41.22 88.60
CA MET A 1 15.54 -40.31 89.42
C MET A 1 15.75 -39.01 88.66
N LEU A 2 15.40 -37.89 89.31
CA LEU A 2 15.87 -36.49 89.12
C LEU A 2 15.88 -35.89 87.69
N GLN A 3 14.96 -34.96 87.38
CA GLN A 3 14.96 -33.51 87.67
C GLN A 3 15.88 -32.65 86.78
N ARG A 4 15.35 -31.44 86.49
CA ARG A 4 15.95 -30.19 85.92
C ARG A 4 15.53 -29.97 84.46
N GLY A 5 15.01 -28.82 84.06
CA GLY A 5 14.81 -27.54 84.73
C GLY A 5 14.31 -26.52 83.69
N LEU A 6 13.55 -25.54 84.19
CA LEU A 6 12.94 -24.42 83.48
C LEU A 6 13.90 -23.61 82.59
N ALA A 7 13.40 -23.06 81.47
CA ALA A 7 13.62 -21.65 81.11
C ALA A 7 12.67 -21.16 80.00
N LYS A 8 12.06 -20.00 80.28
CA LYS A 8 11.20 -19.18 79.43
C LYS A 8 11.94 -18.74 78.16
N PHE A 9 11.26 -18.74 77.00
CA PHE A 9 11.71 -17.96 75.84
C PHE A 9 10.56 -17.13 75.26
N LEU A 10 10.92 -15.89 74.97
CA LEU A 10 10.08 -14.72 74.68
C LEU A 10 9.27 -14.86 73.38
N LEU A 11 8.00 -14.43 73.42
CA LEU A 11 7.26 -14.06 72.21
C LEU A 11 7.97 -12.89 71.52
N ARG A 12 8.59 -13.13 70.36
CA ARG A 12 8.93 -12.06 69.41
C ARG A 12 7.79 -11.88 68.43
N ASN A 13 7.13 -10.74 68.59
CA ASN A 13 6.12 -10.19 67.70
C ASN A 13 6.82 -9.68 66.41
N THR A 14 6.72 -10.42 65.31
CA THR A 14 7.18 -9.98 63.99
C THR A 14 6.01 -9.32 63.26
N ARG A 15 5.88 -7.99 63.37
CA ARG A 15 5.10 -7.19 62.43
C ARG A 15 5.83 -7.17 61.09
N GLN A 16 5.38 -7.98 60.13
CA GLN A 16 5.70 -7.77 58.72
C GLN A 16 5.00 -6.50 58.25
N THR A 17 5.77 -5.44 58.06
CA THR A 17 5.34 -4.28 57.28
C THR A 17 5.25 -4.69 55.82
N PHE A 18 4.05 -4.75 55.26
CA PHE A 18 3.84 -4.76 53.82
C PHE A 18 4.31 -3.42 53.26
N GLY A 19 5.57 -3.36 52.84
CA GLY A 19 6.07 -2.28 52.00
C GLY A 19 5.36 -2.36 50.64
N VAL A 20 4.56 -1.36 50.32
CA VAL A 20 4.07 -1.13 48.97
C VAL A 20 5.28 -0.82 48.10
N VAL A 21 5.76 -1.83 47.36
CA VAL A 21 6.76 -1.65 46.32
C VAL A 21 6.06 -0.89 45.18
N ARG A 22 6.11 0.45 45.24
CA ARG A 22 5.91 1.27 44.05
C ARG A 22 7.10 1.01 43.15
N ASN A 23 6.96 0.10 42.20
CA ASN A 23 7.86 0.01 41.06
C ASN A 23 7.74 1.33 40.29
N GLY A 24 8.60 2.29 40.64
CA GLY A 24 8.86 3.46 39.82
C GLY A 24 9.61 2.99 38.59
N PHE A 25 8.90 2.71 37.51
CA PHE A 25 9.53 2.70 36.19
C PHE A 25 10.10 4.11 35.97
N SER A 26 11.43 4.20 35.96
CA SER A 26 12.13 5.44 35.63
C SER A 26 11.74 5.86 34.21
N SER A 27 11.42 7.15 34.01
CA SER A 27 11.13 7.74 32.70
C SER A 27 12.17 7.36 31.64
N THR A 28 13.44 7.26 32.05
CA THR A 28 14.57 6.88 31.19
C THR A 28 14.49 5.46 30.61
N GLN A 29 13.78 4.52 31.26
CA GLN A 29 13.58 3.17 30.73
C GLN A 29 12.40 3.10 29.75
N ILE A 30 11.39 3.94 29.95
CA ILE A 30 10.25 4.09 29.03
C ILE A 30 10.74 4.76 27.74
N GLU A 31 11.54 5.83 27.86
CA GLU A 31 12.16 6.53 26.73
C GLU A 31 13.07 5.60 25.92
N LYS A 32 13.95 4.81 26.57
CA LYS A 32 14.80 3.82 25.88
C LYS A 32 14.03 2.67 25.23
N ALA A 33 12.85 2.31 25.75
CA ALA A 33 11.99 1.31 25.14
C ALA A 33 11.20 1.88 23.95
N ALA A 34 10.80 3.16 24.02
CA ALA A 34 10.18 3.89 22.91
C ALA A 34 11.18 4.09 21.76
N GLU A 35 12.42 4.48 22.05
CA GLU A 35 13.49 4.62 21.04
C GLU A 35 13.78 3.30 20.30
N LYS A 36 13.79 2.15 21.01
CA LYS A 36 13.92 0.83 20.38
C LYS A 36 12.71 0.42 19.55
N SER A 37 11.53 0.94 19.86
CA SER A 37 10.32 0.63 19.10
C SER A 37 10.36 1.27 17.71
N ASP A 38 11.06 2.39 17.56
CA ASP A 38 11.17 3.12 16.29
C ASP A 38 12.07 2.43 15.25
N GLU A 39 12.97 1.54 15.68
CA GLU A 39 13.82 0.75 14.79
C GLU A 39 13.07 -0.41 14.09
N VAL A 40 11.99 -0.90 14.70
CA VAL A 40 11.22 -2.04 14.18
C VAL A 40 10.27 -1.56 13.09
N PRO A 41 10.13 -2.24 11.93
CA PRO A 41 9.11 -1.88 10.96
C PRO A 41 7.69 -1.88 11.55
N ILE A 42 6.88 -0.86 11.23
CA ILE A 42 5.56 -0.63 11.83
C ILE A 42 4.65 -1.86 11.77
N HIS A 43 4.66 -2.57 10.64
CA HIS A 43 3.84 -3.76 10.42
C HIS A 43 4.17 -4.97 11.34
N LEU A 44 5.32 -4.95 12.02
CA LEU A 44 5.72 -5.96 13.00
C LEU A 44 5.49 -5.50 14.45
N ARG A 45 5.24 -4.20 14.66
CA ARG A 45 4.99 -3.65 15.99
C ARG A 45 3.60 -4.11 16.48
N PRO A 46 3.44 -4.40 17.78
CA PRO A 46 2.12 -4.55 18.39
C PRO A 46 1.29 -3.27 18.23
N TYR A 47 -0.04 -3.42 18.11
CA TYR A 47 -0.95 -2.28 18.01
C TYR A 47 -0.89 -1.41 19.27
N ASN A 48 -0.49 -0.14 19.12
CA ASN A 48 -0.46 0.83 20.21
C ASN A 48 -1.83 1.54 20.33
N LYS A 49 -2.63 1.12 21.31
CA LYS A 49 -3.94 1.70 21.58
C LYS A 49 -3.88 3.19 21.89
N GLU A 50 -2.91 3.60 22.70
CA GLU A 50 -2.77 4.99 23.17
C GLU A 50 -2.39 5.95 22.04
N LYS A 51 -1.64 5.48 21.05
CA LYS A 51 -1.24 6.29 19.87
C LYS A 51 -2.39 6.51 18.89
N TYR A 52 -3.19 5.47 18.61
CA TYR A 52 -4.15 5.51 17.49
C TYR A 52 -5.60 5.71 17.89
N GLU A 53 -6.03 5.27 19.09
CA GLU A 53 -7.40 5.48 19.58
C GLU A 53 -7.59 6.88 20.19
N VAL A 54 -7.03 7.87 19.50
CA VAL A 54 -7.15 9.29 19.84
C VAL A 54 -8.14 9.90 18.85
N PRO A 55 -9.19 10.58 19.32
CA PRO A 55 -10.08 11.33 18.44
C PRO A 55 -9.31 12.37 17.65
N SER A 56 -9.67 12.59 16.39
CA SER A 56 -9.04 13.64 15.60
C SER A 56 -9.18 15.01 16.28
N THR A 57 -8.10 15.79 16.31
CA THR A 57 -8.09 17.15 16.88
C THR A 57 -9.16 18.05 16.26
N LYS A 58 -9.43 17.87 14.96
CA LYS A 58 -10.48 18.58 14.23
C LYS A 58 -11.50 17.57 13.70
N LEU A 59 -12.61 17.43 14.42
CA LEU A 59 -13.75 16.63 13.97
C LEU A 59 -14.43 17.32 12.78
N LYS A 60 -14.71 16.55 11.73
CA LYS A 60 -15.52 17.00 10.60
C LYS A 60 -16.98 17.07 11.03
N TYR A 61 -17.71 18.09 10.55
CA TYR A 61 -19.14 18.20 10.78
C TYR A 61 -19.93 17.18 9.95
N SER A 62 -19.53 16.98 8.69
CA SER A 62 -20.12 16.03 7.75
C SER A 62 -19.09 15.61 6.71
N THR A 63 -19.23 14.41 6.17
CA THR A 63 -18.38 13.89 5.08
C THR A 63 -18.72 14.50 3.72
N GLY A 64 -19.95 14.98 3.54
CA GLY A 64 -20.46 15.48 2.25
C GLY A 64 -21.02 14.39 1.33
N TYR A 65 -20.94 13.12 1.74
CA TYR A 65 -21.48 11.97 1.00
C TYR A 65 -22.76 11.45 1.67
N ALA A 66 -23.75 11.07 0.86
CA ALA A 66 -24.96 10.44 1.37
C ALA A 66 -24.64 9.04 1.92
N LEU A 67 -25.22 8.69 3.08
CA LEU A 67 -25.06 7.39 3.75
C LEU A 67 -23.62 7.07 4.20
N LEU A 68 -22.78 8.09 4.38
CA LEU A 68 -21.43 7.93 4.90
C LEU A 68 -21.22 8.82 6.13
N ASP A 69 -21.18 8.19 7.30
CA ASP A 69 -21.00 8.89 8.58
C ASP A 69 -19.53 9.27 8.82
N VAL A 70 -19.33 10.34 9.60
CA VAL A 70 -17.99 10.81 9.98
C VAL A 70 -17.36 9.82 10.97
N GLU A 71 -16.14 9.39 10.68
CA GLU A 71 -15.41 8.47 11.55
C GLU A 71 -14.63 9.26 12.62
N PRO A 72 -14.87 9.04 13.93
CA PRO A 72 -14.21 9.80 14.99
C PRO A 72 -12.72 9.44 15.15
N MET A 73 -12.34 8.21 14.82
CA MET A 73 -10.97 7.68 14.99
C MET A 73 -10.48 6.98 13.71
N PRO A 74 -10.25 7.73 12.62
CA PRO A 74 -9.92 7.16 11.32
C PRO A 74 -8.60 6.37 11.34
N ARG A 75 -7.56 6.89 12.00
CA ARG A 75 -6.23 6.25 12.09
C ARG A 75 -6.29 4.87 12.75
N ALA A 76 -7.00 4.76 13.88
CA ALA A 76 -7.23 3.47 14.54
C ALA A 76 -7.91 2.47 13.61
N LYS A 77 -8.94 2.90 12.87
CA LYS A 77 -9.71 2.03 11.99
C LYS A 77 -8.87 1.55 10.80
N ILE A 78 -8.13 2.44 10.15
CA ILE A 78 -7.20 2.10 9.07
C ILE A 78 -6.17 1.08 9.57
N MET A 79 -5.55 1.34 10.72
CA MET A 79 -4.51 0.48 11.26
C MET A 79 -5.06 -0.92 11.60
N LYS A 80 -6.25 -1.01 12.21
CA LYS A 80 -6.94 -2.29 12.48
C LYS A 80 -7.25 -3.06 11.20
N ILE A 81 -7.74 -2.39 10.16
CA ILE A 81 -7.99 -3.02 8.86
C ILE A 81 -6.68 -3.55 8.26
N SER A 82 -5.61 -2.76 8.29
CA SER A 82 -4.29 -3.18 7.78
C SER A 82 -3.74 -4.43 8.46
N TYR A 83 -3.79 -4.50 9.80
CA TYR A 83 -3.36 -5.70 10.53
C TYR A 83 -4.20 -6.92 10.16
N ASN A 84 -5.51 -6.76 9.98
CA ASN A 84 -6.39 -7.85 9.55
C ASN A 84 -6.10 -8.31 8.12
N ILE A 85 -5.82 -7.39 7.20
CA ILE A 85 -5.41 -7.72 5.83
C ILE A 85 -4.11 -8.51 5.85
N LEU A 86 -3.06 -8.02 6.54
CA LEU A 86 -1.79 -8.73 6.64
C LEU A 86 -1.94 -10.11 7.28
N HIS A 87 -2.83 -10.26 8.27
CA HIS A 87 -3.12 -11.56 8.86
C HIS A 87 -3.72 -12.53 7.83
N LYS A 88 -4.74 -12.09 7.09
CA LYS A 88 -5.41 -12.93 6.08
C LYS A 88 -4.51 -13.26 4.88
N LEU A 89 -3.64 -12.34 4.47
CA LEU A 89 -2.71 -12.55 3.37
C LEU A 89 -1.71 -13.70 3.61
N LYS A 90 -1.45 -14.08 4.87
CA LYS A 90 -0.58 -15.22 5.21
C LYS A 90 -1.07 -16.55 4.63
N GLU A 91 -2.37 -16.67 4.35
CA GLU A 91 -2.97 -17.87 3.79
C GLU A 91 -2.80 -17.97 2.26
N ILE A 92 -2.45 -16.87 1.59
CA ILE A 92 -2.15 -16.81 0.17
C ILE A 92 -0.66 -17.12 -0.03
N PRO A 93 -0.23 -17.87 -1.05
CA PRO A 93 1.18 -18.17 -1.27
C PRO A 93 2.03 -16.91 -1.52
N GLU A 94 3.28 -16.91 -1.03
CA GLU A 94 4.24 -15.80 -1.18
C GLU A 94 4.63 -15.51 -2.63
N THR A 95 4.51 -16.51 -3.50
CA THR A 95 4.79 -16.38 -4.93
C THR A 95 3.67 -15.69 -5.70
N ALA A 96 2.47 -15.55 -5.12
CA ALA A 96 1.38 -14.88 -5.79
C ALA A 96 1.65 -13.38 -5.87
N MET A 97 1.69 -12.84 -7.10
CA MET A 97 1.90 -11.41 -7.34
C MET A 97 0.88 -10.55 -6.59
N TYR A 98 -0.37 -11.01 -6.48
CA TYR A 98 -1.39 -10.32 -5.68
C TYR A 98 -0.99 -10.14 -4.22
N ARG A 99 -0.38 -11.14 -3.58
CA ARG A 99 0.09 -11.03 -2.19
C ARG A 99 1.22 -10.02 -2.07
N ILE A 100 2.21 -10.08 -2.96
CA ILE A 100 3.38 -9.19 -2.94
C ILE A 100 2.94 -7.73 -3.02
N TYR A 101 2.15 -7.37 -4.03
CA TYR A 101 1.71 -5.98 -4.22
C TYR A 101 0.79 -5.51 -3.10
N THR A 102 -0.13 -6.36 -2.63
CA THR A 102 -1.06 -5.98 -1.56
C THR A 102 -0.31 -5.80 -0.25
N GLU A 103 0.69 -6.64 0.07
CA GLU A 103 1.53 -6.43 1.25
C GLU A 103 2.31 -5.12 1.19
N GLU A 104 2.93 -4.79 0.07
CA GLU A 104 3.67 -3.53 -0.11
C GLU A 104 2.74 -2.32 0.05
N LYS A 105 1.57 -2.35 -0.60
CA LYS A 105 0.53 -1.33 -0.48
C LYS A 105 0.10 -1.13 0.98
N VAL A 106 -0.20 -2.22 1.70
CA VAL A 106 -0.65 -2.17 3.09
C VAL A 106 0.46 -1.65 4.00
N LYS A 107 1.70 -2.11 3.82
CA LYS A 107 2.88 -1.64 4.57
C LYS A 107 3.08 -0.13 4.39
N TYR A 108 2.90 0.37 3.17
CA TYR A 108 2.98 1.81 2.87
C TYR A 108 1.86 2.61 3.54
N ILE A 109 0.60 2.13 3.47
CA ILE A 109 -0.54 2.76 4.15
C ILE A 109 -0.33 2.82 5.67
N MET A 110 0.15 1.73 6.27
CA MET A 110 0.48 1.69 7.70
C MET A 110 1.56 2.71 8.06
N LYS A 111 2.59 2.85 7.20
CA LYS A 111 3.65 3.84 7.40
C LYS A 111 3.10 5.26 7.42
N LEU A 112 2.35 5.66 6.40
CA LEU A 112 1.76 7.00 6.33
C LEU A 112 0.82 7.28 7.51
N THR A 113 -0.01 6.31 7.88
CA THR A 113 -0.95 6.45 9.02
C THR A 113 -0.23 6.62 10.37
N ASP A 114 0.96 6.04 10.49
CA ASP A 114 1.78 6.15 11.70
C ASP A 114 2.50 7.51 11.80
N GLU A 115 3.04 7.97 10.67
CA GLU A 115 3.82 9.21 10.56
C GLU A 115 2.94 10.46 10.62
N ILE A 116 1.76 10.42 9.99
CA ILE A 116 0.87 11.58 9.84
C ILE A 116 -0.25 11.51 10.88
N GLU A 117 -0.31 12.51 11.76
CA GLU A 117 -1.36 12.64 12.76
C GLU A 117 -2.58 13.43 12.27
N ASP A 118 -2.35 14.44 11.42
CA ASP A 118 -3.42 15.26 10.86
C ASP A 118 -4.19 14.52 9.76
N VAL A 119 -5.49 14.36 9.97
CA VAL A 119 -6.40 13.67 9.04
C VAL A 119 -6.42 14.34 7.67
N ARG A 120 -6.30 15.67 7.60
CA ARG A 120 -6.33 16.38 6.30
C ARG A 120 -5.08 16.13 5.47
N GLN A 121 -3.91 16.14 6.12
CA GLN A 121 -2.66 15.78 5.44
C GLN A 121 -2.69 14.33 4.98
N LEU A 122 -3.27 13.44 5.79
CA LEU A 122 -3.43 12.03 5.43
C LEU A 122 -4.34 11.84 4.19
N GLU A 123 -5.39 12.65 4.05
CA GLU A 123 -6.27 12.68 2.87
C GLU A 123 -5.52 13.11 1.60
N GLU A 124 -4.70 14.15 1.71
CA GLU A 124 -3.87 14.66 0.61
C GLU A 124 -2.86 13.61 0.14
N GLU A 125 -2.16 12.95 1.07
CA GLU A 125 -1.17 11.91 0.76
C GLU A 125 -1.80 10.64 0.17
N PHE A 126 -3.01 10.27 0.61
CA PHE A 126 -3.75 9.17 -0.01
C PHE A 126 -4.41 9.57 -1.34
N GLY A 127 -4.42 10.85 -1.70
CA GLY A 127 -5.09 11.36 -2.90
C GLY A 127 -6.60 11.07 -2.87
N GLN A 128 -7.23 11.24 -1.70
CA GLN A 128 -8.67 11.03 -1.51
C GLN A 128 -9.33 12.26 -0.90
N ASP A 129 -10.51 12.61 -1.40
CA ASP A 129 -11.25 13.79 -0.93
C ASP A 129 -11.75 13.65 0.52
N SER A 130 -11.96 12.42 0.99
CA SER A 130 -12.44 12.10 2.33
C SER A 130 -11.84 10.79 2.84
N ILE A 131 -11.37 10.80 4.08
CA ILE A 131 -10.77 9.66 4.76
C ILE A 131 -11.81 8.56 5.00
N GLU A 132 -13.08 8.91 5.18
CA GLU A 132 -14.17 7.96 5.35
C GLU A 132 -14.40 7.14 4.08
N LEU A 133 -14.30 7.78 2.91
CA LEU A 133 -14.37 7.10 1.61
C LEU A 133 -13.19 6.15 1.44
N PHE A 134 -11.99 6.60 1.83
CA PHE A 134 -10.81 5.74 1.86
C PHE A 134 -11.02 4.53 2.77
N ILE A 135 -11.49 4.72 4.00
CA ILE A 135 -11.76 3.63 4.96
C ILE A 135 -12.80 2.66 4.40
N TYR A 136 -13.86 3.16 3.77
CA TYR A 136 -14.88 2.32 3.15
C TYR A 136 -14.30 1.45 2.02
N SER A 137 -13.57 2.07 1.09
CA SER A 137 -12.89 1.38 -0.01
C SER A 137 -11.85 0.37 0.51
N TYR A 138 -11.09 0.76 1.52
CA TYR A 138 -10.09 -0.11 2.14
C TYR A 138 -10.70 -1.27 2.91
N GLY A 139 -11.90 -1.09 3.49
CA GLY A 139 -12.71 -2.20 4.02
C GLY A 139 -13.09 -3.22 2.95
N LYS A 140 -13.33 -2.78 1.70
CA LYS A 140 -13.58 -3.68 0.56
C LYS A 140 -12.36 -4.49 0.15
N GLU A 141 -11.14 -4.00 0.38
CA GLU A 141 -9.92 -4.80 0.20
C GLU A 141 -9.93 -6.04 1.11
N LEU A 142 -10.43 -5.93 2.35
CA LEU A 142 -10.55 -7.09 3.24
C LEU A 142 -11.52 -8.14 2.71
N GLU A 143 -12.65 -7.72 2.11
CA GLU A 143 -13.61 -8.59 1.43
C GLU A 143 -12.96 -9.24 0.19
N LEU A 144 -12.17 -8.46 -0.58
CA LEU A 144 -11.45 -8.94 -1.74
C LEU A 144 -10.43 -10.00 -1.37
N VAL A 145 -9.64 -9.81 -0.30
CA VAL A 145 -8.66 -10.83 0.15
C VAL A 145 -9.36 -12.16 0.48
N GLU A 146 -10.53 -12.10 1.12
CA GLU A 146 -11.35 -13.29 1.39
C GLU A 146 -11.81 -13.95 0.08
N TYR A 147 -12.27 -13.16 -0.89
CA TYR A 147 -12.66 -13.66 -2.21
C TYR A 147 -11.47 -14.28 -2.99
N MET A 148 -10.29 -13.66 -2.92
CA MET A 148 -9.08 -14.10 -3.60
C MET A 148 -8.58 -15.43 -3.04
N LYS A 149 -8.71 -15.64 -1.73
CA LYS A 149 -8.43 -16.93 -1.08
C LYS A 149 -9.26 -18.08 -1.67
N HIS A 150 -10.53 -17.82 -2.00
CA HIS A 150 -11.42 -18.83 -2.60
C HIS A 150 -11.22 -18.99 -4.10
N SER A 151 -11.05 -17.88 -4.82
CA SER A 151 -10.94 -17.88 -6.30
C SER A 151 -9.57 -18.28 -6.83
N LYS A 152 -8.51 -18.15 -6.01
CA LYS A 152 -7.12 -18.54 -6.29
C LYS A 152 -6.64 -18.22 -7.71
N PRO A 153 -6.71 -16.94 -8.15
CA PRO A 153 -6.39 -16.58 -9.54
C PRO A 153 -4.91 -16.73 -9.91
N TRP A 154 -4.04 -17.02 -8.95
CA TRP A 154 -2.62 -17.34 -9.19
C TRP A 154 -2.38 -18.79 -9.61
N GLU A 155 -3.38 -19.67 -9.52
CA GLU A 155 -3.30 -21.04 -10.03
C GLU A 155 -3.65 -21.05 -11.53
N SER A 156 -2.79 -21.65 -12.36
CA SER A 156 -3.08 -21.83 -13.79
C SER A 156 -4.25 -22.79 -13.98
N ARG A 157 -5.26 -22.42 -14.77
CA ARG A 157 -6.40 -23.28 -15.09
C ARG A 157 -6.19 -24.04 -16.40
N PRO A 158 -6.78 -25.24 -16.54
CA PRO A 158 -6.81 -25.93 -17.83
C PRO A 158 -7.58 -25.08 -18.85
N GLY A 159 -6.91 -24.67 -19.93
CA GLY A 159 -7.43 -23.75 -20.95
C GLY A 159 -6.80 -22.35 -20.94
N ASP A 160 -6.10 -21.95 -19.87
CA ASP A 160 -5.35 -20.68 -19.84
C ASP A 160 -4.14 -20.72 -20.79
N GLU A 161 -3.63 -21.92 -21.11
CA GLU A 161 -2.52 -22.11 -22.05
C GLU A 161 -2.83 -21.59 -23.45
N GLU A 162 -4.03 -21.85 -23.99
CA GLU A 162 -4.44 -21.39 -25.33
C GLU A 162 -4.54 -19.85 -25.38
N GLN A 163 -5.04 -19.23 -24.31
CA GLN A 163 -5.13 -17.77 -24.21
C GLN A 163 -3.76 -17.12 -24.02
N ASN A 164 -2.89 -17.73 -23.20
CA ASN A 164 -1.52 -17.28 -23.02
C ASN A 164 -0.67 -17.47 -24.28
N GLU A 165 -0.99 -18.46 -25.12
CA GLU A 165 -0.30 -18.67 -26.39
C GLU A 165 -0.53 -17.52 -27.37
N MET A 166 -1.73 -16.91 -27.39
CA MET A 166 -2.00 -15.71 -28.19
C MET A 166 -1.14 -14.52 -27.74
N ILE A 167 -0.97 -14.34 -26.43
CA ILE A 167 -0.05 -13.32 -25.85
C ILE A 167 1.40 -13.64 -26.24
N ARG A 168 1.80 -14.92 -26.16
CA ARG A 168 3.13 -15.38 -26.55
C ARG A 168 3.41 -15.07 -28.02
N ILE A 169 2.50 -15.42 -28.92
CA ILE A 169 2.61 -15.16 -30.36
C ILE A 169 2.63 -13.65 -30.64
N ALA A 170 1.82 -12.85 -29.94
CA ALA A 170 1.84 -11.39 -30.08
C ALA A 170 3.15 -10.77 -29.60
N SER A 171 3.75 -11.31 -28.54
CA SER A 171 5.02 -10.85 -27.97
C SER A 171 6.26 -11.26 -28.79
N GLN A 172 6.12 -12.22 -29.70
CA GLN A 172 7.20 -12.59 -30.61
C GLN A 172 7.58 -11.40 -31.50
N LYS A 173 8.85 -11.02 -31.45
CA LYS A 173 9.41 -9.97 -32.29
C LYS A 173 9.20 -10.35 -33.76
N ARG A 174 8.29 -9.65 -34.46
CA ARG A 174 8.05 -9.88 -35.89
C ARG A 174 9.31 -9.51 -36.68
N VAL A 175 10.09 -10.52 -37.06
CA VAL A 175 11.40 -10.34 -37.74
C VAL A 175 11.24 -9.73 -39.14
N TYR A 176 10.04 -9.78 -39.73
CA TYR A 176 9.81 -9.51 -41.17
C TYR A 176 8.81 -8.39 -41.49
N LEU A 177 8.36 -7.56 -40.53
CA LEU A 177 7.67 -6.31 -40.87
C LEU A 177 8.68 -5.19 -41.20
N LYS A 178 9.59 -5.45 -42.14
CA LYS A 178 10.24 -4.34 -42.84
C LYS A 178 9.14 -3.71 -43.67
N HIS A 179 8.78 -2.47 -43.39
CA HIS A 179 8.00 -1.67 -44.33
C HIS A 179 8.67 -1.84 -45.70
N GLN A 180 7.97 -2.46 -46.66
CA GLN A 180 8.44 -2.39 -48.03
C GLN A 180 8.24 -0.91 -48.37
N ARG A 181 9.31 -0.11 -48.28
CA ARG A 181 9.27 1.25 -48.81
C ARG A 181 8.98 1.03 -50.28
N VAL A 182 7.73 1.24 -50.67
CA VAL A 182 7.38 1.32 -52.07
C VAL A 182 8.08 2.58 -52.54
N ASP A 183 9.23 2.42 -53.17
CA ASP A 183 9.94 3.55 -53.74
C ASP A 183 8.97 4.24 -54.70
N ARG A 184 8.67 5.51 -54.41
CA ARG A 184 7.75 6.28 -55.24
C ARG A 184 8.34 6.26 -56.66
N PRO A 185 7.60 5.80 -57.67
CA PRO A 185 8.11 5.81 -59.04
C PRO A 185 8.50 7.25 -59.40
N ALA A 186 9.62 7.39 -60.12
CA ALA A 186 10.12 8.69 -60.55
C ALA A 186 9.00 9.43 -61.30
N ARG A 187 8.77 10.69 -60.93
CA ARG A 187 7.78 11.54 -61.60
C ARG A 187 8.20 11.67 -63.07
N GLN A 188 7.30 11.37 -64.00
CA GLN A 188 7.53 11.63 -65.42
C GLN A 188 7.77 13.14 -65.62
N GLU A 189 8.91 13.49 -66.21
CA GLU A 189 9.22 14.87 -66.58
C GLU A 189 8.29 15.28 -67.72
N ALA A 190 7.20 15.98 -67.39
CA ALA A 190 6.37 16.61 -68.41
C ALA A 190 7.14 17.82 -68.97
N ALA A 191 7.43 17.81 -70.28
CA ALA A 191 7.99 18.96 -70.96
C ALA A 191 7.06 20.17 -70.77
N PHE A 192 7.59 21.25 -70.20
CA PHE A 192 6.84 22.49 -70.00
C PHE A 192 6.58 23.13 -71.36
N ILE A 193 5.33 23.56 -71.61
CA ILE A 193 4.82 24.01 -72.93
C ILE A 193 5.70 25.11 -73.58
N SER A 194 6.47 25.87 -72.79
CA SER A 194 7.28 26.97 -73.30
C SER A 194 8.58 26.58 -74.01
N SER A 195 8.98 25.31 -74.07
CA SER A 195 10.25 24.90 -74.71
C SER A 195 10.17 24.72 -76.23
N ASN A 196 8.98 24.83 -76.85
CA ASN A 196 8.78 24.65 -78.29
C ASN A 196 8.42 25.92 -79.08
N ALA A 197 8.64 27.12 -78.53
CA ALA A 197 8.42 28.37 -79.27
C ALA A 197 9.74 29.01 -79.72
N LYS A 198 10.29 28.57 -80.87
CA LYS A 198 11.22 29.41 -81.66
C LYS A 198 10.39 30.22 -82.67
N PRO A 199 10.44 31.56 -82.65
CA PRO A 199 9.74 32.37 -83.65
C PRO A 199 10.46 32.28 -85.01
N GLN A 200 9.75 31.79 -86.03
CA GLN A 200 10.12 31.93 -87.43
C GLN A 200 9.71 33.32 -87.92
N LEU A 201 10.66 34.15 -88.35
CA LEU A 201 10.40 35.33 -89.18
C LEU A 201 11.53 35.44 -90.20
N GLU A 202 11.23 34.96 -91.41
CA GLU A 202 12.08 34.99 -92.59
C GLU A 202 12.22 36.42 -93.12
N ALA A 203 13.46 36.82 -93.41
CA ALA A 203 13.78 38.06 -94.09
C ALA A 203 13.54 37.88 -95.59
N GLY A 204 12.40 38.39 -96.08
CA GLY A 204 12.19 38.60 -97.51
C GLY A 204 12.98 39.81 -98.01
N LYS A 205 13.98 39.60 -98.87
CA LYS A 205 14.52 40.61 -99.78
C LYS A 205 14.61 40.01 -101.18
N GLN A 206 13.88 40.62 -102.11
CA GLN A 206 14.13 40.60 -103.55
C GLN A 206 15.33 41.51 -103.86
#